data_AF-A0A2R6E4W3-F1
#
_entry.id   AF-A0A2R6E4W3-F1
#
_cell.length_a   1.000
_cell.length_b   1.000
_cell.length_c   1.000
_cell.angle_alpha   90.00
_cell.angle_beta   90.00
_cell.angle_gamma   90.00
#
_symmetry.space_group_name_H-M   'P 1'
#
loop_
_entity.id
_entity.type
_entity.pdbx_description
1 polymer ?
#
loop_
_entity_poly.entity_id
_entity_poly.type
_entity_poly.pdbx_seq_one_letter_code
_entity_poly.pdbx_strand_id
1 'polypeptide(L)' 'MTDPTQGDGADGVERSGVPNVRANPVDGEGVAATGAYEQDGQVVIYDTENPLAWIEAGEAVELERMA' A
#
# COMPACT_ATOMS: atom_id res chain seq x y z
N MET A 1 41.02 -30.70 11.06
CA MET A 1 40.83 -29.27 10.74
C MET A 1 39.96 -29.26 9.49
N THR A 2 38.66 -29.05 9.68
CA THR A 2 37.62 -29.27 8.66
C THR A 2 37.34 -27.95 7.95
N ASP A 3 37.34 -27.98 6.62
CA ASP A 3 37.01 -26.84 5.75
C ASP A 3 35.49 -26.57 5.81
N PRO A 4 35.02 -25.33 6.06
CA PRO A 4 33.60 -24.99 6.07
C PRO A 4 33.22 -24.44 4.70
N THR A 5 32.53 -25.20 3.87
CA THR A 5 31.81 -24.63 2.74
C THR A 5 30.55 -25.43 2.47
N GLN A 6 29.48 -24.66 2.29
CA GLN A 6 28.19 -25.04 1.73
C GLN A 6 27.15 -25.53 2.72
N GLY A 7 26.64 -24.58 3.51
CA GLY A 7 25.24 -24.60 3.90
C GLY A 7 24.40 -24.48 2.63
N ASP A 8 23.62 -25.51 2.36
CA ASP A 8 22.67 -25.55 1.26
C ASP A 8 21.32 -26.01 1.82
N GLY A 9 20.27 -25.30 1.43
CA GLY A 9 18.90 -25.77 1.59
C GLY A 9 18.03 -24.96 2.53
N ALA A 10 17.24 -24.08 1.90
CA ALA A 10 15.96 -23.55 2.36
C ALA A 10 16.02 -22.47 3.45
N ASP A 11 16.63 -21.33 3.11
CA ASP A 11 16.05 -20.06 3.53
C ASP A 11 14.78 -19.86 2.68
N GLY A 12 13.71 -20.55 3.10
CA GLY A 12 12.38 -20.28 2.61
C GLY A 12 12.06 -18.86 3.04
N VAL A 13 12.27 -17.90 2.15
CA VAL A 13 11.76 -16.54 2.32
C VAL A 13 10.26 -16.70 2.48
N GLU A 14 9.83 -16.77 3.74
CA GLU A 14 8.49 -16.47 4.14
C GLU A 14 8.18 -15.15 3.43
N ARG A 15 7.28 -15.17 2.45
CA ARG A 15 6.63 -13.96 1.94
C ARG A 15 5.70 -13.42 3.03
N SER A 16 6.24 -13.25 4.23
CA SER A 16 5.58 -12.68 5.39
C SER A 16 5.84 -11.19 5.30
N GLY A 17 4.80 -10.46 4.92
CA GLY A 17 4.90 -9.01 4.86
C GLY A 17 4.23 -8.36 3.67
N VAL A 18 3.33 -9.03 2.94
CA VAL A 18 2.28 -8.23 2.28
C VAL A 18 1.49 -7.63 3.43
N PRO A 19 1.48 -6.30 3.63
CA PRO A 19 0.71 -5.70 4.71
C PRO A 19 -0.72 -6.19 4.54
N ASN A 20 -1.31 -6.71 5.63
CA ASN A 20 -2.72 -7.06 5.61
C ASN A 20 -3.50 -5.77 5.35
N VAL A 21 -3.86 -5.53 4.09
CA VAL A 21 -4.72 -4.43 3.68
C VAL A 21 -5.99 -4.65 4.48
N ARG A 22 -6.19 -3.84 5.53
CA ARG A 22 -7.43 -3.90 6.29
C ARG A 22 -8.54 -3.68 5.27
N ALA A 23 -9.38 -4.69 5.06
CA ALA A 23 -10.60 -4.51 4.32
C ALA A 23 -11.42 -3.49 5.11
N ASN A 24 -11.39 -2.23 4.67
CA ASN A 24 -12.21 -1.20 5.24
C ASN A 24 -13.68 -1.64 5.11
N PRO A 25 -14.48 -1.64 6.20
CA PRO A 25 -15.91 -1.92 6.11
C PRO A 25 -16.53 -1.04 5.03
N VAL A 26 -17.44 -1.61 4.24
CA VAL A 26 -18.06 -0.99 3.05
C VAL A 26 -19.03 0.15 3.43
N ASP A 27 -18.97 0.62 4.67
CA ASP A 27 -19.93 1.49 5.33
C ASP A 27 -19.62 2.98 5.10
N GLY A 28 -18.69 3.30 4.20
CA GLY A 28 -18.31 4.67 3.84
C GLY A 28 -17.34 5.35 4.82
N GLU A 29 -17.15 4.80 6.02
CA GLU A 29 -16.26 5.34 7.07
C GLU A 29 -14.81 5.47 6.56
N GLY A 30 -14.21 4.45 5.95
CA GLY A 30 -12.84 4.62 5.46
C GLY A 30 -12.68 5.43 4.19
N VAL A 31 -13.78 5.88 3.54
CA VAL A 31 -13.66 7.00 2.57
C VAL A 31 -13.42 8.31 3.33
N ALA A 32 -14.04 8.50 4.49
CA ALA A 32 -13.80 9.68 5.33
C ALA A 32 -12.36 9.73 5.87
N ALA A 33 -11.74 8.57 6.08
CA ALA A 33 -10.32 8.47 6.43
C ALA A 33 -9.36 8.59 5.22
N THR A 34 -9.87 8.73 3.99
CA THR A 34 -9.04 8.86 2.78
C THR A 34 -8.82 10.34 2.44
N GLY A 35 -7.56 10.72 2.24
CA GLY A 35 -7.17 12.05 1.74
C GLY A 35 -6.53 11.95 0.36
N ALA A 36 -6.48 13.08 -0.35
CA ALA A 36 -5.73 13.20 -1.60
C ALA A 36 -4.99 14.55 -1.66
N TYR A 37 -3.82 14.56 -2.28
CA TYR A 37 -3.13 15.79 -2.66
C TYR A 37 -2.45 15.63 -4.01
N GLU A 38 -2.19 16.76 -4.65
CA GLU A 38 -1.46 16.83 -5.91
C GLU A 38 -0.12 17.52 -5.70
N GLN A 39 0.92 16.96 -6.30
CA GLN A 39 2.26 17.53 -6.30
C GLN A 39 2.96 17.19 -7.62
N ASP A 40 3.46 18.21 -8.32
CA ASP A 40 4.21 18.05 -9.57
C ASP A 40 3.48 17.21 -10.65
N GLY A 41 2.15 17.31 -10.71
CA GLY A 41 1.30 16.56 -11.64
C GLY A 41 1.00 15.12 -11.22
N GLN A 42 1.53 14.69 -10.08
CA GLN A 42 1.25 13.39 -9.47
C GLN A 42 0.14 13.52 -8.44
N VAL A 43 -0.76 12.55 -8.39
CA VAL A 43 -1.83 12.48 -7.39
C VAL A 43 -1.50 11.39 -6.38
N VAL A 44 -1.50 11.75 -5.10
CA VAL A 44 -1.31 10.81 -3.99
C VAL A 44 -2.64 10.64 -3.27
N ILE A 45 -3.07 9.40 -3.13
CA ILE A 45 -4.24 9.01 -2.33
C ILE A 45 -3.72 8.23 -1.12
N TYR A 46 -4.15 8.60 0.07
CA TYR A 46 -3.60 8.05 1.31
C TYR A 46 -4.68 7.88 2.38
N ASP A 47 -4.42 6.93 3.29
CA ASP A 47 -5.19 6.74 4.50
C ASP A 47 -4.62 7.66 5.62
N THR A 48 -5.47 8.53 6.17
CA THR A 48 -5.10 9.48 7.24
C THR A 48 -4.86 8.80 8.58
N GLU A 49 -5.38 7.60 8.79
CA GLU A 49 -5.23 6.81 10.02
C GLU A 49 -4.10 5.77 9.91
N ASN A 50 -3.69 5.43 8.67
CA ASN A 50 -2.57 4.52 8.40
C ASN A 50 -1.55 5.14 7.40
N PRO A 51 -0.52 5.84 7.88
CA PRO A 51 0.45 6.55 7.04
C PRO A 51 1.25 5.68 6.06
N LEU A 52 1.25 4.35 6.24
CA LEU A 52 1.94 3.43 5.34
C LEU A 52 1.03 2.94 4.19
N ALA A 53 -0.25 3.29 4.21
CA ALA A 53 -1.21 2.95 3.16
C ALA A 53 -1.42 4.16 2.24
N TRP A 54 -0.71 4.16 1.11
CA TRP A 54 -0.83 5.18 0.08
C TRP A 54 -0.57 4.61 -1.30
N ILE A 55 -1.08 5.28 -2.32
CA ILE A 55 -0.81 5.04 -3.73
C ILE A 55 -0.47 6.37 -4.41
N GLU A 56 0.44 6.34 -5.37
CA GLU A 56 0.75 7.46 -6.26
C GLU A 56 0.34 7.13 -7.68
N ALA A 57 -0.33 8.06 -8.33
CA ALA A 57 -0.75 7.96 -9.72
C ALA A 57 -0.15 9.10 -10.55
N GLY A 58 0.34 8.78 -11.74
CA GLY A 58 0.81 9.79 -12.69
C GLY A 58 -0.30 10.47 -13.49
N GLU A 59 -1.54 9.99 -13.36
CA GLU A 59 -2.73 10.58 -13.96
C GLU A 59 -3.94 10.26 -13.08
N ALA A 60 -4.81 11.25 -12.86
CA ALA A 60 -6.09 11.10 -12.18
C ALA A 60 -7.18 11.85 -12.94
N VAL A 61 -8.43 11.38 -12.81
CA VAL A 61 -9.60 12.00 -13.44
C VAL A 61 -10.53 12.48 -12.35
N GLU A 62 -10.86 13.77 -12.38
CA GLU A 62 -11.88 14.33 -11.48
C GLU A 62 -13.26 13.75 -11.83
N LEU A 63 -13.96 13.29 -10.80
CA LEU A 63 -15.30 12.75 -10.94
C LEU A 63 -16.32 13.79 -10.46
N GLU A 64 -17.28 14.11 -11.32
CA GLU A 64 -18.42 14.94 -10.95
C GLU A 64 -19.61 14.07 -10.50
N ARG A 65 -20.46 14.63 -9.64
CA ARG A 65 -21.70 13.97 -9.22
C ARG A 65 -22.68 13.90 -10.39
N MET A 66 -23.14 12.70 -10.73
CA MET A 66 -24.27 12.56 -11.65
C MET A 66 -25.57 13.07 -11.01
N ALA A 67 -26.37 13.80 -11.80
CA ALA A 67 -27.62 14.44 -11.42
C ALA A 67 -28.78 13.44 -11.22
#